data_AF-A0A836Q4P9-F1
#
_entry.id   AF-A0A836Q4P9-F1
#
_cell.length_a   1.000
_cell.length_b   1.000
_cell.length_c   1.000
_cell.angle_alpha   90.00
_cell.angle_beta   90.00
_cell.angle_gamma   90.00
#
_symmetry.space_group_name_H-M   'P 1'
#
loop_
_entity.id
_entity.type
_entity.pdbx_description
1 polymer ?
#
loop_
_entity_poly.entity_id
_entity_poly.type
_entity_poly.pdbx_seq_one_letter_code
_entity_poly.pdbx_strand_id
1 'polypeptide(L)'
;TTTTTTSSTNTETNTDSTPTSGAQKAEPDSTKTLESSTNKSELSALGKKVLDPATYIGKARMGYIAAQRVPEICQKIFCYCGCDYTDEHDSLLDCFTSDHGVDCIYCQGEAVMAYKMNRNGSSIADIQKSIDLNWGPKYPFFEQPSPAIKKYWKTRLWAKGNGPTPAEKHNDETPLYDPFTGSQEKNSKPMGKPGEDCCGGKKDAKAATTTKQ
;
A
#
# COMPACT_ATOMS: atom_id res chain seq x y z
N THR A 1 -11.25 19.24 79.35
CA THR A 1 -11.11 17.90 78.75
C THR A 1 -10.15 18.03 77.58
N THR A 2 -8.89 17.58 77.64
CA THR A 2 -8.41 16.18 77.52
C THR A 2 -9.03 15.44 76.33
N THR A 3 -8.28 14.79 75.43
CA THR A 3 -6.87 14.28 75.44
C THR A 3 -6.37 14.27 73.96
N THR A 4 -5.12 14.57 73.56
CA THR A 4 -3.85 13.80 73.66
C THR A 4 -3.94 12.33 73.20
N THR A 5 -2.99 11.72 72.44
CA THR A 5 -1.71 12.22 71.87
C THR A 5 -1.76 12.31 70.33
N THR A 6 -1.02 11.64 69.42
CA THR A 6 0.09 10.64 69.45
C THR A 6 0.85 10.69 68.09
N SER A 7 2.18 10.48 68.07
CA SER A 7 3.00 10.44 66.84
C SER A 7 4.11 9.36 66.92
N SER A 8 4.43 8.73 65.78
CA SER A 8 5.68 8.00 65.47
C SER A 8 5.90 8.11 63.95
N THR A 9 7.02 8.54 63.34
CA THR A 9 8.45 8.16 63.49
C THR A 9 8.68 6.68 63.11
N ASN A 10 9.55 6.34 62.17
CA ASN A 10 11.00 6.54 62.25
C ASN A 10 11.69 6.79 60.89
N THR A 11 12.95 7.23 60.98
CA THR A 11 13.92 7.30 59.88
C THR A 11 15.06 6.33 60.19
N GLU A 12 15.51 5.54 59.22
CA GLU A 12 16.78 4.81 59.30
C GLU A 12 17.72 5.19 58.15
N THR A 13 19.01 4.88 58.31
CA THR A 13 20.12 5.53 57.60
C THR A 13 21.19 4.50 57.20
N ASN A 14 22.13 4.94 56.36
CA ASN A 14 23.41 4.27 56.04
C ASN A 14 23.29 3.03 55.11
N THR A 15 24.32 2.63 54.34
CA THR A 15 25.68 3.19 54.20
C THR A 15 26.20 3.00 52.76
N ASP A 16 27.22 3.78 52.39
CA ASP A 16 28.09 3.49 51.23
C ASP A 16 28.96 2.24 51.44
N SER A 17 29.31 1.54 50.36
CA SER A 17 30.42 0.59 50.25
C SER A 17 30.66 0.15 48.80
N THR A 18 31.87 0.41 48.28
CA THR A 18 32.39 -0.12 47.00
C THR A 18 33.77 -0.74 47.25
N PRO A 19 34.07 -1.98 46.79
CA PRO A 19 35.17 -2.11 45.82
C PRO A 19 35.13 -3.32 44.84
N THR A 20 35.48 -3.03 43.58
CA THR A 20 36.51 -3.75 42.77
C THR A 20 36.29 -5.18 42.19
N SER A 21 36.26 -5.19 40.85
CA SER A 21 36.78 -6.21 39.90
C SER A 21 36.06 -7.55 39.66
N GLY A 22 35.82 -7.82 38.37
CA GLY A 22 35.35 -9.10 37.83
C GLY A 22 35.11 -9.01 36.33
N ALA A 23 36.14 -9.18 35.50
CA ALA A 23 36.06 -8.98 34.04
C ALA A 23 35.86 -10.29 33.25
N GLN A 24 34.84 -10.37 32.40
CA GLN A 24 34.74 -11.37 31.31
C GLN A 24 33.72 -11.03 30.20
N LYS A 25 34.21 -10.31 29.18
CA LYS A 25 33.92 -10.46 27.73
C LYS A 25 32.65 -11.23 27.28
N ALA A 26 31.69 -10.52 26.65
CA ALA A 26 31.25 -10.77 25.25
C ALA A 26 30.19 -9.77 24.73
N GLU A 27 30.50 -9.12 23.61
CA GLU A 27 29.59 -8.50 22.62
C GLU A 27 29.50 -9.43 21.38
N PRO A 28 28.61 -9.24 20.38
CA PRO A 28 27.42 -8.37 20.29
C PRO A 28 26.16 -9.13 19.77
N ASP A 29 25.06 -8.40 19.52
CA ASP A 29 24.46 -8.41 18.17
C ASP A 29 23.91 -7.03 17.80
N SER A 30 23.84 -6.69 16.51
CA SER A 30 23.55 -5.34 16.00
C SER A 30 22.87 -5.37 14.64
N THR A 31 21.57 -5.04 14.58
CA THR A 31 20.86 -4.79 13.31
C THR A 31 19.80 -3.68 13.42
N LYS A 32 20.23 -2.41 13.38
CA LYS A 32 19.31 -1.28 13.09
C LYS A 32 20.01 -0.07 12.46
N THR A 33 19.42 0.47 11.40
CA THR A 33 19.69 1.82 10.85
C THR A 33 21.02 2.03 10.08
N LEU A 34 21.23 1.29 8.97
CA LEU A 34 22.29 1.64 8.00
C LEU A 34 21.84 1.79 6.52
N GLU A 35 20.70 1.23 6.11
CA GLU A 35 20.26 1.29 4.70
C GLU A 35 19.51 2.59 4.32
N SER A 36 18.95 3.31 5.30
CA SER A 36 18.00 4.42 5.06
C SER A 36 18.64 5.70 4.51
N SER A 37 19.94 5.92 4.74
CA SER A 37 20.67 7.09 4.27
C SER A 37 21.08 6.97 2.80
N THR A 38 21.58 5.81 2.39
CA THR A 38 22.08 5.55 1.03
C THR A 38 20.97 5.65 -0.02
N ASN A 39 19.84 4.96 0.21
CA ASN A 39 18.72 4.92 -0.72
C ASN A 39 18.14 6.32 -0.98
N LYS A 40 17.97 7.13 0.08
CA LYS A 40 17.47 8.51 -0.04
C LYS A 40 18.39 9.41 -0.88
N SER A 41 19.70 9.14 -0.88
CA SER A 41 20.66 9.82 -1.75
C SER A 41 20.52 9.39 -3.21
N GLU A 42 20.31 8.10 -3.47
CA GLU A 42 20.04 7.55 -4.81
C GLU A 42 18.76 8.15 -5.40
N LEU A 43 17.67 8.16 -4.62
CA LEU A 43 16.40 8.76 -5.04
C LEU A 43 16.52 10.27 -5.34
N SER A 44 17.26 10.99 -4.51
CA SER A 44 17.53 12.42 -4.72
C SER A 44 18.37 12.66 -5.97
N ALA A 45 19.31 11.77 -6.30
CA ALA A 45 20.11 11.82 -7.52
C ALA A 45 19.30 11.47 -8.79
N LEU A 46 18.25 10.64 -8.66
CA LEU A 46 17.25 10.42 -9.72
C LEU A 46 16.29 11.61 -9.89
N GLY A 47 16.34 12.64 -9.03
CA GLY A 47 15.46 13.81 -9.07
C GLY A 47 14.00 13.53 -8.65
N LYS A 48 13.67 12.29 -8.29
CA LYS A 48 12.30 11.83 -8.05
C LYS A 48 11.81 12.28 -6.68
N LYS A 49 10.83 13.19 -6.67
CA LYS A 49 10.21 13.71 -5.45
C LYS A 49 8.68 13.62 -5.54
N VAL A 50 8.07 12.94 -4.57
CA VAL A 50 6.60 12.88 -4.41
C VAL A 50 6.00 14.28 -4.30
N LEU A 51 4.88 14.53 -4.99
CA LEU A 51 4.11 15.77 -4.91
C LEU A 51 3.57 16.00 -3.48
N ASP A 52 3.16 17.23 -3.15
CA ASP A 52 2.71 17.55 -1.79
C ASP A 52 1.34 16.89 -1.50
N PRO A 53 1.21 15.96 -0.54
CA PRO A 53 -0.07 15.34 -0.22
C PRO A 53 -1.12 16.31 0.34
N ALA A 54 -0.75 17.55 0.70
CA ALA A 54 -1.68 18.56 1.17
C ALA A 54 -2.61 19.13 0.07
N THR A 55 -2.28 18.98 -1.21
CA THR A 55 -3.13 19.44 -2.33
C THR A 55 -4.30 18.50 -2.64
N TYR A 56 -4.26 17.26 -2.15
CA TYR A 56 -5.22 16.20 -2.46
C TYR A 56 -6.16 15.88 -1.29
N ILE A 57 -7.21 15.10 -1.56
CA ILE A 57 -8.19 14.60 -0.57
C ILE A 57 -8.43 13.09 -0.71
N GLY A 58 -9.19 12.48 0.22
CA GLY A 58 -9.66 11.10 0.09
C GLY A 58 -8.57 10.04 -0.07
N LYS A 59 -8.84 9.00 -0.87
CA LYS A 59 -7.89 7.91 -1.17
C LYS A 59 -6.60 8.43 -1.83
N ALA A 60 -6.69 9.43 -2.71
CA ALA A 60 -5.53 10.09 -3.33
C ALA A 60 -4.54 10.62 -2.29
N ARG A 61 -5.01 11.47 -1.36
CA ARG A 61 -4.18 12.01 -0.27
C ARG A 61 -3.47 10.92 0.52
N MET A 62 -4.17 9.81 0.81
CA MET A 62 -3.59 8.67 1.52
C MET A 62 -2.51 7.94 0.70
N GLY A 63 -2.68 7.85 -0.62
CA GLY A 63 -1.66 7.36 -1.57
C GLY A 63 -0.40 8.23 -1.57
N TYR A 64 -0.54 9.55 -1.78
CA TYR A 64 0.60 10.48 -1.76
C TYR A 64 1.30 10.52 -0.39
N ILE A 65 0.56 10.45 0.73
CA ILE A 65 1.16 10.29 2.08
C ILE A 65 1.94 8.98 2.16
N ALA A 66 1.39 7.86 1.68
CA ALA A 66 2.06 6.57 1.75
C ALA A 66 3.34 6.54 0.90
N ALA A 67 3.29 7.00 -0.35
CA ALA A 67 4.46 7.13 -1.22
C ALA A 67 5.54 8.04 -0.62
N GLN A 68 5.16 9.18 -0.04
CA GLN A 68 6.10 10.08 0.65
C GLN A 68 6.73 9.46 1.92
N ARG A 69 6.06 8.49 2.55
CA ARG A 69 6.57 7.79 3.76
C ARG A 69 7.51 6.63 3.46
N VAL A 70 7.37 5.97 2.30
CA VAL A 70 8.20 4.81 1.90
C VAL A 70 8.67 4.88 0.43
N PRO A 71 9.26 6.01 -0.02
CA PRO A 71 9.54 6.20 -1.45
C PRO A 71 10.57 5.19 -1.97
N GLU A 72 11.55 4.79 -1.15
CA GLU A 72 12.54 3.75 -1.48
C GLU A 72 11.92 2.37 -1.77
N ILE A 73 10.71 2.13 -1.27
CA ILE A 73 9.95 0.89 -1.45
C ILE A 73 9.05 1.03 -2.67
N CYS A 74 8.37 2.17 -2.84
CA CYS A 74 7.61 2.47 -4.07
C CYS A 74 8.51 2.50 -5.32
N GLN A 75 9.78 2.94 -5.22
CA GLN A 75 10.76 2.87 -6.30
C GLN A 75 11.18 1.42 -6.63
N LYS A 76 10.95 0.48 -5.71
CA LYS A 76 11.22 -0.95 -5.86
C LYS A 76 9.96 -1.78 -6.11
N ILE A 77 8.81 -1.14 -6.37
CA ILE A 77 7.54 -1.78 -6.74
C ILE A 77 7.16 -1.34 -8.16
N PHE A 78 6.59 -2.25 -8.94
CA PHE A 78 5.93 -1.94 -10.21
C PHE A 78 4.44 -1.67 -10.00
N CYS A 79 3.87 -0.70 -10.72
CA CYS A 79 2.44 -0.38 -10.65
C CYS A 79 1.66 -1.13 -11.71
N TYR A 80 0.69 -1.95 -11.30
CA TYR A 80 -0.02 -2.86 -12.19
C TYR A 80 -1.24 -2.23 -12.91
N CYS A 81 -1.43 -0.91 -12.81
CA CYS A 81 -2.56 -0.23 -13.45
C CYS A 81 -2.43 -0.09 -14.98
N GLY A 82 -1.23 -0.27 -15.56
CA GLY A 82 -0.96 -0.09 -16.99
C GLY A 82 -0.34 1.26 -17.37
N CYS A 83 -0.03 2.13 -16.40
CA CYS A 83 0.60 3.44 -16.66
C CYS A 83 2.03 3.35 -17.24
N ASP A 84 2.63 2.17 -17.20
CA ASP A 84 3.89 1.85 -17.88
C ASP A 84 3.78 1.86 -19.41
N TYR A 85 2.55 1.84 -19.94
CA TYR A 85 2.25 2.01 -21.37
C TYR A 85 1.65 3.37 -21.74
N THR A 86 0.97 4.06 -20.83
CA THR A 86 0.29 5.34 -21.12
C THR A 86 1.09 6.57 -20.69
N ASP A 87 1.87 6.46 -19.62
CA ASP A 87 2.56 7.57 -18.94
C ASP A 87 4.09 7.33 -18.83
N GLU A 88 4.58 6.24 -19.44
CA GLU A 88 5.97 5.76 -19.36
C GLU A 88 6.52 5.55 -17.92
N HIS A 89 5.63 5.34 -16.95
CA HIS A 89 6.01 5.12 -15.55
C HIS A 89 6.76 3.79 -15.35
N ASP A 90 7.97 3.88 -14.78
CA ASP A 90 8.92 2.79 -14.64
C ASP A 90 8.83 2.11 -13.25
N SER A 91 8.14 2.74 -12.29
CA SER A 91 7.89 2.26 -10.93
C SER A 91 6.66 2.92 -10.28
N LEU A 92 6.12 2.32 -9.21
CA LEU A 92 5.00 2.85 -8.43
C LEU A 92 5.27 4.24 -7.85
N LEU A 93 6.54 4.61 -7.63
CA LEU A 93 6.85 5.96 -7.14
C LEU A 93 6.57 7.04 -8.19
N ASP A 94 6.75 6.72 -9.48
CA ASP A 94 6.63 7.70 -10.57
C ASP A 94 5.20 8.25 -10.67
N CYS A 95 4.21 7.39 -10.42
CA CYS A 95 2.79 7.73 -10.33
C CYS A 95 2.43 8.76 -9.25
N PHE A 96 3.36 9.08 -8.33
CA PHE A 96 3.22 10.12 -7.32
C PHE A 96 4.22 11.28 -7.48
N THR A 97 5.05 11.24 -8.54
CA THR A 97 5.82 12.39 -9.03
C THR A 97 5.06 13.16 -10.12
N SER A 98 4.22 12.46 -10.89
CA SER A 98 3.11 13.00 -11.68
C SER A 98 1.83 13.08 -10.84
N ASP A 99 0.74 13.57 -11.43
CA ASP A 99 -0.60 13.65 -10.84
C ASP A 99 -1.44 12.37 -11.02
N HIS A 100 -0.94 11.35 -11.73
CA HIS A 100 -1.63 10.06 -11.99
C HIS A 100 -2.19 9.38 -10.73
N GLY A 101 -1.54 9.55 -9.56
CA GLY A 101 -2.04 9.05 -8.28
C GLY A 101 -3.33 9.70 -7.76
N VAL A 102 -3.93 10.67 -8.47
CA VAL A 102 -5.14 11.40 -8.04
C VAL A 102 -6.43 10.60 -8.21
N ASP A 103 -6.61 9.87 -9.31
CA ASP A 103 -7.80 9.07 -9.60
C ASP A 103 -7.51 7.56 -9.72
N CYS A 104 -6.26 7.18 -10.02
CA CYS A 104 -5.85 5.79 -10.13
C CYS A 104 -5.88 5.02 -8.79
N ILE A 105 -7.00 4.33 -8.53
CA ILE A 105 -7.23 3.53 -7.31
C ILE A 105 -6.19 2.41 -7.11
N TYR A 106 -5.56 1.94 -8.19
CA TYR A 106 -4.49 0.93 -8.18
C TYR A 106 -3.23 1.51 -7.51
N CYS A 107 -2.69 2.61 -8.05
CA CYS A 107 -1.55 3.33 -7.46
C CYS A 107 -1.79 3.64 -5.97
N GLN A 108 -2.96 4.20 -5.68
CA GLN A 108 -3.37 4.56 -4.31
C GLN A 108 -3.41 3.34 -3.38
N GLY A 109 -3.90 2.20 -3.86
CA GLY A 109 -3.94 0.94 -3.13
C GLY A 109 -2.55 0.38 -2.87
N GLU A 110 -1.77 0.16 -3.93
CA GLU A 110 -0.42 -0.41 -3.88
C GLU A 110 0.49 0.36 -2.92
N ALA A 111 0.49 1.71 -2.98
CA ALA A 111 1.28 2.55 -2.07
C ALA A 111 0.82 2.44 -0.62
N VAL A 112 -0.50 2.47 -0.35
CA VAL A 112 -1.04 2.31 1.01
C VAL A 112 -0.76 0.91 1.57
N MET A 113 -0.78 -0.13 0.73
CA MET A 113 -0.39 -1.49 1.13
C MET A 113 1.10 -1.57 1.46
N ALA A 114 1.97 -1.04 0.60
CA ALA A 114 3.42 -0.98 0.83
C ALA A 114 3.77 -0.26 2.15
N TYR A 115 3.13 0.89 2.40
CA TYR A 115 3.33 1.64 3.65
C TYR A 115 2.82 0.87 4.88
N LYS A 116 1.64 0.24 4.81
CA LYS A 116 1.10 -0.58 5.91
C LYS A 116 2.00 -1.77 6.22
N MET A 117 2.46 -2.50 5.21
CA MET A 117 3.33 -3.67 5.38
C MET A 117 4.71 -3.28 5.93
N ASN A 118 5.34 -2.23 5.40
CA ASN A 118 6.61 -1.71 5.93
C ASN A 118 6.47 -1.25 7.39
N ARG A 119 5.36 -0.58 7.75
CA ARG A 119 5.08 -0.19 9.15
C ARG A 119 4.92 -1.42 10.07
N ASN A 120 4.49 -2.55 9.53
CA ASN A 120 4.37 -3.82 10.24
C ASN A 120 5.67 -4.65 10.23
N GLY A 121 6.76 -4.15 9.63
CA GLY A 121 8.06 -4.82 9.59
C GLY A 121 8.24 -5.88 8.48
N SER A 122 7.35 -5.94 7.49
CA SER A 122 7.53 -6.82 6.32
C SER A 122 8.76 -6.42 5.50
N SER A 123 9.49 -7.39 4.95
CA SER A 123 10.63 -7.09 4.07
C SER A 123 10.18 -6.53 2.72
N ILE A 124 11.07 -5.84 2.00
CA ILE A 124 10.78 -5.34 0.64
C ILE A 124 10.40 -6.50 -0.30
N ALA A 125 10.98 -7.70 -0.11
CA ALA A 125 10.61 -8.89 -0.86
C ALA A 125 9.17 -9.35 -0.57
N ASP A 126 8.75 -9.35 0.69
CA ASP A 126 7.37 -9.69 1.07
C ASP A 126 6.37 -8.66 0.55
N ILE A 127 6.74 -7.37 0.59
CA ILE A 127 5.91 -6.27 0.07
C ILE A 127 5.70 -6.43 -1.44
N GLN A 128 6.77 -6.64 -2.21
CA GLN A 128 6.68 -6.95 -3.64
C GLN A 128 5.80 -8.18 -3.86
N LYS A 129 6.06 -9.30 -3.16
CA LYS A 129 5.27 -10.53 -3.28
C LYS A 129 3.77 -10.30 -3.04
N SER A 130 3.41 -9.55 -2.01
CA SER A 130 2.00 -9.29 -1.70
C SER A 130 1.33 -8.33 -2.68
N ILE A 131 2.07 -7.42 -3.30
CA ILE A 131 1.54 -6.53 -4.35
C ILE A 131 1.41 -7.29 -5.68
N ASP A 132 2.47 -7.97 -6.10
CA ASP A 132 2.54 -8.77 -7.32
C ASP A 132 1.43 -9.84 -7.37
N LEU A 133 1.17 -10.54 -6.26
CA LEU A 133 0.10 -11.54 -6.17
C LEU A 133 -1.32 -10.95 -6.08
N ASN A 134 -1.47 -9.68 -5.69
CA ASN A 134 -2.77 -9.04 -5.54
C ASN A 134 -3.23 -8.35 -6.83
N TRP A 135 -2.35 -7.55 -7.45
CA TRP A 135 -2.67 -6.78 -8.66
C TRP A 135 -2.10 -7.37 -9.96
N GLY A 136 -1.04 -8.18 -9.91
CA GLY A 136 -0.46 -8.83 -11.11
C GLY A 136 -1.47 -9.61 -11.96
N PRO A 137 -2.38 -10.41 -11.36
CA PRO A 137 -3.45 -11.08 -12.10
C PRO A 137 -4.47 -10.16 -12.80
N LYS A 138 -4.42 -8.84 -12.58
CA LYS A 138 -5.29 -7.82 -13.21
C LYS A 138 -4.50 -6.88 -14.16
N TYR A 139 -3.23 -7.16 -14.43
CA TYR A 139 -2.40 -6.34 -15.31
C TYR A 139 -2.91 -6.39 -16.77
N PRO A 140 -3.34 -5.26 -17.38
CA PRO A 140 -4.02 -5.27 -18.68
C PRO A 140 -3.19 -5.82 -19.84
N PHE A 141 -1.86 -5.64 -19.80
CA PHE A 141 -0.97 -5.87 -20.95
C PHE A 141 -0.17 -7.18 -20.85
N PHE A 142 -0.76 -8.24 -20.29
CA PHE A 142 -0.06 -9.51 -20.03
C PHE A 142 0.48 -10.20 -21.29
N GLU A 143 -0.17 -10.04 -22.45
CA GLU A 143 0.28 -10.63 -23.73
C GLU A 143 1.49 -9.90 -24.31
N GLN A 144 1.57 -8.59 -24.12
CA GLN A 144 2.63 -7.71 -24.61
C GLN A 144 3.16 -6.85 -23.45
N PRO A 145 3.97 -7.42 -22.54
CA PRO A 145 4.47 -6.69 -21.38
C PRO A 145 5.50 -5.61 -21.76
N SER A 146 5.47 -4.47 -21.05
CA SER A 146 6.35 -3.32 -21.29
C SER A 146 7.84 -3.60 -21.01
N PRO A 147 8.76 -2.71 -21.45
CA PRO A 147 10.13 -2.71 -20.97
C PRO A 147 10.25 -2.58 -19.44
N ALA A 148 9.36 -1.79 -18.80
CA ALA A 148 9.36 -1.54 -17.36
C ALA A 148 9.03 -2.81 -16.55
N ILE A 149 7.94 -3.52 -16.88
CA ILE A 149 7.59 -4.77 -16.18
C ILE A 149 8.61 -5.89 -16.47
N LYS A 150 9.16 -5.95 -17.70
CA LYS A 150 10.27 -6.87 -18.08
C LYS A 150 11.57 -6.57 -17.32
N LYS A 151 11.79 -5.32 -16.91
CA LYS A 151 12.90 -4.88 -16.05
C LYS A 151 12.60 -5.23 -14.58
N TYR A 152 11.40 -4.97 -14.10
CA TYR A 152 10.94 -5.32 -12.74
C TYR A 152 11.06 -6.81 -12.41
N TRP A 153 10.57 -7.71 -13.29
CA TRP A 153 10.67 -9.15 -13.05
C TRP A 153 12.12 -9.66 -12.85
N LYS A 154 13.09 -8.99 -13.47
CA LYS A 154 14.53 -9.32 -13.35
C LYS A 154 15.17 -8.77 -12.07
N THR A 155 14.68 -7.64 -11.56
CA THR A 155 15.30 -6.89 -10.45
C THR A 155 14.62 -7.09 -9.10
N ARG A 156 13.31 -7.42 -9.06
CA ARG A 156 12.54 -7.68 -7.83
C ARG A 156 13.19 -8.76 -6.95
N LEU A 157 12.91 -8.73 -5.66
CA LEU A 157 13.68 -9.51 -4.67
C LEU A 157 13.12 -10.92 -4.44
N TRP A 158 11.79 -11.12 -4.50
CA TRP A 158 11.16 -12.39 -4.09
C TRP A 158 11.13 -13.48 -5.17
N ALA A 159 10.93 -13.11 -6.44
CA ALA A 159 10.79 -14.05 -7.57
C ALA A 159 11.47 -13.52 -8.83
N LYS A 160 12.80 -13.47 -8.83
CA LYS A 160 13.61 -13.03 -9.98
C LYS A 160 13.39 -13.95 -11.19
N GLY A 161 13.10 -13.36 -12.34
CA GLY A 161 12.86 -14.09 -13.58
C GLY A 161 12.69 -13.18 -14.80
N ASN A 162 12.21 -13.76 -15.90
CA ASN A 162 11.93 -13.05 -17.15
C ASN A 162 10.42 -12.86 -17.40
N GLY A 163 9.58 -13.13 -16.41
CA GLY A 163 8.12 -13.19 -16.54
C GLY A 163 7.41 -13.37 -15.19
N PRO A 164 6.07 -13.35 -15.19
CA PRO A 164 5.25 -13.54 -14.00
C PRO A 164 5.32 -15.00 -13.50
N THR A 165 5.22 -15.21 -12.19
CA THR A 165 5.04 -16.55 -11.62
C THR A 165 3.65 -17.12 -11.96
N PRO A 166 3.41 -18.44 -11.82
CA PRO A 166 2.10 -19.03 -12.13
C PRO A 166 0.91 -18.41 -11.39
N ALA A 167 1.13 -17.79 -10.22
CA ALA A 167 0.10 -17.14 -9.41
C ALA A 167 -0.12 -15.64 -9.74
N GLU A 168 0.77 -15.03 -10.54
CA GLU A 168 0.63 -13.67 -11.08
C GLU A 168 -0.02 -13.65 -12.47
N LYS A 169 -0.34 -14.82 -13.04
CA LYS A 169 -0.97 -14.91 -14.37
C LYS A 169 -2.34 -14.24 -14.38
N HIS A 170 -2.68 -13.61 -15.51
CA HIS A 170 -3.94 -12.91 -15.70
C HIS A 170 -5.14 -13.79 -15.33
N ASN A 171 -5.96 -13.29 -14.39
CA ASN A 171 -7.17 -13.95 -13.92
C ASN A 171 -8.12 -12.90 -13.30
N ASP A 172 -9.15 -12.53 -14.06
CA ASP A 172 -10.20 -11.61 -13.62
C ASP A 172 -10.98 -12.09 -12.40
N GLU A 173 -11.02 -13.41 -12.14
CA GLU A 173 -11.76 -13.99 -11.01
C GLU A 173 -11.04 -13.87 -9.67
N THR A 174 -9.72 -13.57 -9.67
CA THR A 174 -8.95 -13.35 -8.44
C THR A 174 -9.57 -12.20 -7.63
N PRO A 175 -9.98 -12.42 -6.36
CA PRO A 175 -10.43 -11.34 -5.47
C PRO A 175 -9.30 -10.34 -5.23
N LEU A 176 -9.62 -9.05 -5.24
CA LEU A 176 -8.64 -7.99 -5.00
C LEU A 176 -8.69 -7.55 -3.54
N TYR A 177 -7.56 -7.58 -2.83
CA TYR A 177 -7.46 -6.98 -1.51
C TYR A 177 -7.47 -5.45 -1.62
N ASP A 178 -8.49 -4.80 -1.04
CA ASP A 178 -8.54 -3.35 -0.87
C ASP A 178 -7.85 -2.94 0.44
N PRO A 179 -6.66 -2.31 0.39
CA PRO A 179 -5.96 -1.88 1.58
C PRO A 179 -6.61 -0.66 2.25
N PHE A 180 -7.66 -0.05 1.68
CA PHE A 180 -8.42 1.01 2.35
C PHE A 180 -9.43 0.44 3.36
N THR A 181 -10.30 -0.46 2.93
CA THR A 181 -11.29 -1.14 3.80
C THR A 181 -10.71 -2.35 4.54
N GLY A 182 -9.61 -2.93 4.06
CA GLY A 182 -9.07 -4.21 4.56
C GLY A 182 -9.89 -5.43 4.10
N SER A 183 -10.80 -5.25 3.13
CA SER A 183 -11.64 -6.32 2.59
C SER A 183 -10.99 -7.00 1.38
N GLN A 184 -11.38 -8.25 1.14
CA GLN A 184 -11.25 -8.87 -0.19
C GLN A 184 -12.46 -8.43 -1.01
N GLU A 185 -12.26 -7.63 -2.05
CA GLU A 185 -13.31 -7.27 -3.00
C GLU A 185 -13.77 -8.53 -3.73
N LYS A 186 -14.96 -8.99 -3.33
CA LYS A 186 -15.67 -10.09 -4.01
C LYS A 186 -16.00 -9.61 -5.41
N ASN A 187 -15.60 -10.38 -6.41
CA ASN A 187 -15.71 -9.98 -7.81
C ASN A 187 -17.17 -9.62 -8.14
N SER A 188 -17.45 -8.32 -8.23
CA SER A 188 -18.81 -7.81 -8.35
C SER A 188 -19.24 -7.98 -9.79
N LYS A 189 -19.90 -9.12 -10.04
CA LYS A 189 -20.43 -9.55 -11.33
C LYS A 189 -20.99 -8.34 -12.09
N PRO A 190 -20.59 -8.12 -13.35
CA PRO A 190 -20.85 -6.87 -14.05
C PRO A 190 -22.34 -6.51 -14.00
N MET A 191 -22.60 -5.20 -13.86
CA MET A 191 -23.94 -4.63 -13.76
C MET A 191 -24.86 -5.24 -14.83
N GLY A 192 -26.13 -5.48 -14.46
CA GLY A 192 -27.10 -6.20 -15.30
C GLY A 192 -27.16 -5.67 -16.73
N LYS A 193 -27.51 -6.58 -17.66
CA LYS A 193 -27.59 -6.33 -19.12
C LYS A 193 -28.23 -4.96 -19.42
N PRO A 194 -27.74 -4.20 -20.42
CA PRO A 194 -28.45 -3.00 -20.88
C PRO A 194 -29.83 -3.41 -21.42
N GLY A 195 -30.90 -3.03 -20.72
CA GLY A 195 -32.25 -3.50 -21.02
C GLY A 195 -33.38 -3.12 -20.07
N GLU A 196 -33.16 -2.25 -19.08
CA GLU A 196 -34.23 -1.66 -18.26
C GLU A 196 -34.09 -0.13 -18.25
N ASP A 197 -35.12 0.55 -18.75
CA ASP A 197 -35.05 1.97 -19.11
C ASP A 197 -35.11 2.88 -17.87
N CYS A 198 -34.08 3.70 -17.66
CA CYS A 198 -33.97 4.59 -16.50
C CYS A 198 -34.94 5.80 -16.47
N CYS A 199 -36.05 5.74 -17.21
CA CYS A 199 -37.11 6.76 -17.24
C CYS A 199 -38.50 6.10 -17.07
N GLY A 200 -39.02 6.12 -15.84
CA GLY A 200 -40.30 5.50 -15.48
C GLY A 200 -41.52 6.12 -16.17
N GLY A 201 -41.92 5.55 -17.31
CA GLY A 201 -43.08 5.98 -18.08
C GLY A 201 -44.39 5.30 -17.64
N LYS A 202 -45.07 5.81 -16.61
CA LYS A 202 -46.49 5.52 -16.40
C LYS A 202 -47.28 6.01 -17.62
N LYS A 203 -47.98 5.11 -18.32
CA LYS A 203 -49.08 5.43 -19.23
C LYS A 203 -50.24 4.47 -19.02
N ASP A 204 -51.41 5.04 -18.85
CA ASP A 204 -52.57 4.38 -18.26
C ASP A 204 -53.30 3.47 -19.25
N ALA A 205 -53.71 2.29 -18.78
CA ALA A 205 -54.58 1.39 -19.55
C ALA A 205 -56.02 1.94 -19.57
N LYS A 206 -56.30 2.88 -20.49
CA LYS A 206 -57.65 3.42 -20.69
C LYS A 206 -58.38 2.70 -21.82
N ALA A 207 -59.59 2.22 -21.53
CA ALA A 207 -60.40 1.45 -22.48
C ALA A 207 -60.90 2.30 -23.67
N ALA A 208 -61.04 1.64 -24.83
CA ALA A 208 -61.68 2.19 -26.02
C ALA A 208 -62.51 1.09 -26.73
N THR A 209 -63.82 1.09 -26.48
CA THR A 209 -64.81 0.32 -27.25
C THR A 209 -65.05 1.01 -28.61
N THR A 210 -65.28 0.26 -29.70
CA THR A 210 -66.39 0.46 -30.69
C THR A 210 -66.18 -0.34 -31.99
N THR A 211 -67.04 -1.34 -32.17
CA THR A 211 -67.79 -1.74 -33.38
C THR A 211 -67.28 -1.41 -34.80
N LYS A 212 -67.10 -2.46 -35.61
CA LYS A 212 -67.55 -2.60 -37.01
C LYS A 212 -67.44 -4.08 -37.43
N GLN A 213 -68.28 -4.63 -38.33
CA GLN A 213 -69.48 -4.09 -38.99
C GLN A 213 -70.46 -5.24 -39.26
#